data_AF-A0A351XEI2-F1
#
_entry.id   AF-A0A351XEI2-F1
#
_cell.length_a   1.000
_cell.length_b   1.000
_cell.length_c   1.000
_cell.angle_alpha   90.00
_cell.angle_beta   90.00
_cell.angle_gamma   90.00
#
_symmetry.space_group_name_H-M   'P 1'
#
loop_
_entity.id
_entity.type
_entity.pdbx_description
1 polymer ?
#
loop_
_entity_poly.entity_id
_entity_poly.type
_entity_poly.pdbx_seq_one_letter_code
_entity_poly.pdbx_strand_id
1 'polypeptide(L)'
;MVPAVVRATADRDSLEQAIIENLHRDDLNPIDEAAAFHRLMDEFGLTQHQVAMRVSRSRPAVANSLRLLHLPDDVQQMIMDGRLSAGHARALAGLGDRQLLEQLAMRVVDEGMSVRQTEEMVRTLGDVSVPDPDRVDDPVVKPQDAAFLEVEQILSDRFDTTVRVHSRGRKGRIVVEFADQDDLQRLFGLLGG
;
A
#
# COMPACT_ATOMS: atom_id res chain seq x y z
N MET A 1 54.76 20.91 -5.35
CA MET A 1 53.51 20.25 -4.90
C MET A 1 52.38 20.76 -5.78
N VAL A 2 51.80 19.89 -6.60
CA VAL A 2 50.56 20.18 -7.33
C VAL A 2 49.45 19.48 -6.53
N PRO A 3 48.46 20.19 -5.98
CA PRO A 3 47.47 19.58 -5.10
C PRO A 3 46.47 18.76 -5.90
N ALA A 4 46.08 17.64 -5.30
CA ALA A 4 45.24 16.59 -5.85
C ALA A 4 43.75 16.78 -5.51
N VAL A 5 42.92 15.99 -6.21
CA VAL A 5 41.52 15.62 -5.93
C VAL A 5 40.43 16.61 -6.38
N VAL A 6 40.15 16.62 -7.68
CA VAL A 6 38.85 17.02 -8.25
C VAL A 6 38.51 16.02 -9.38
N ARG A 7 37.95 14.85 -9.02
CA ARG A 7 37.45 13.87 -10.01
C ARG A 7 36.30 13.03 -9.48
N ALA A 8 36.35 12.62 -8.21
CA ALA A 8 35.38 11.70 -7.62
C ALA A 8 33.92 12.22 -7.58
N THR A 9 33.70 13.53 -7.43
CA THR A 9 32.34 14.12 -7.41
C THR A 9 31.72 14.21 -8.79
N ALA A 10 32.50 14.55 -9.83
CA ALA A 10 32.00 14.65 -11.20
C ALA A 10 31.51 13.28 -11.72
N ASP A 11 32.21 12.20 -11.36
CA ASP A 11 31.83 10.83 -11.75
C ASP A 11 30.55 10.37 -11.05
N ARG A 12 30.34 10.80 -9.79
CA ARG A 12 29.13 10.48 -9.01
C ARG A 12 27.90 11.18 -9.60
N ASP A 13 27.96 12.49 -9.82
CA ASP A 13 26.83 13.25 -10.38
C ASP A 13 26.47 12.75 -11.80
N SER A 14 27.48 12.36 -12.59
CA SER A 14 27.29 11.75 -13.90
C SER A 14 26.57 10.40 -13.82
N LEU A 15 26.89 9.57 -12.81
CA LEU A 15 26.22 8.29 -12.58
C LEU A 15 24.77 8.50 -12.11
N GLU A 16 24.50 9.48 -11.25
CA GLU A 16 23.14 9.84 -10.82
C GLU A 16 22.27 10.17 -12.04
N GLN A 17 22.76 11.06 -12.91
CA GLN A 17 22.04 11.44 -14.12
C GLN A 17 21.82 10.27 -15.07
N ALA A 18 22.81 9.40 -15.25
CA ALA A 18 22.67 8.22 -16.09
C ALA A 18 21.57 7.26 -15.58
N ILE A 19 21.41 7.10 -14.26
CA ILE A 19 20.34 6.28 -13.68
C ILE A 19 18.97 6.94 -13.93
N ILE A 20 18.85 8.25 -13.72
CA ILE A 20 17.60 8.99 -13.92
C ILE A 20 17.19 8.97 -15.40
N GLU A 21 18.13 9.11 -16.33
CA GLU A 21 17.86 9.06 -17.77
C GLU A 21 17.37 7.65 -18.19
N ASN A 22 18.00 6.60 -17.68
CA ASN A 22 17.54 5.23 -17.92
C ASN A 22 16.14 4.95 -17.35
N LEU A 23 15.75 5.61 -16.26
CA LEU A 23 14.42 5.50 -15.66
C LEU A 23 13.31 6.13 -16.52
N HIS A 24 13.64 7.03 -17.45
CA HIS A 24 12.66 7.62 -18.37
C HIS A 24 12.40 6.78 -19.62
N ARG A 25 12.98 5.57 -19.71
CA ARG A 25 12.70 4.65 -20.81
C ARG A 25 11.33 4.00 -20.67
N ASP A 26 10.58 3.96 -21.77
CA ASP A 26 9.23 3.40 -21.80
C ASP A 26 9.16 1.87 -21.66
N ASP A 27 10.29 1.17 -21.84
CA ASP A 27 10.39 -0.30 -21.86
C ASP A 27 10.92 -0.90 -20.54
N LEU A 28 11.04 -0.10 -19.48
CA LEU A 28 11.62 -0.57 -18.23
C LEU A 28 10.68 -1.52 -17.47
N ASN A 29 11.20 -2.65 -17.02
CA ASN A 29 10.45 -3.58 -16.20
C ASN A 29 10.18 -2.98 -14.80
N PRO A 30 9.01 -3.22 -14.18
CA PRO A 30 8.71 -2.76 -12.82
C PRO A 30 9.77 -3.14 -11.76
N ILE A 31 10.43 -4.30 -11.88
CA ILE A 31 11.49 -4.68 -10.94
C ILE A 31 12.77 -3.88 -11.18
N ASP A 32 13.15 -3.65 -12.44
CA ASP A 32 14.31 -2.84 -12.78
C ASP A 32 14.10 -1.37 -12.36
N GLU A 33 12.89 -0.84 -12.52
CA GLU A 33 12.51 0.49 -12.03
C GLU A 33 12.69 0.58 -10.51
N ALA A 34 12.18 -0.41 -9.77
CA ALA A 34 12.31 -0.47 -8.33
C ALA A 34 13.79 -0.55 -7.89
N ALA A 35 14.61 -1.36 -8.58
CA ALA A 35 16.03 -1.48 -8.31
C ALA A 35 16.78 -0.16 -8.56
N ALA A 36 16.43 0.56 -9.63
CA ALA A 36 16.99 1.88 -9.92
C ALA A 36 16.62 2.91 -8.84
N PHE A 37 15.37 2.92 -8.34
CA PHE A 37 14.98 3.76 -7.20
C PHE A 37 15.77 3.41 -5.93
N HIS A 38 15.91 2.12 -5.62
CA HIS A 38 16.68 1.66 -4.46
C HIS A 38 18.14 2.12 -4.57
N ARG A 39 18.73 2.00 -5.76
CA ARG A 39 20.10 2.44 -6.04
C ARG A 39 20.29 3.94 -5.85
N LEU A 40 19.34 4.76 -6.30
CA LEU A 40 19.32 6.20 -6.04
C LEU A 40 19.25 6.52 -4.55
N MET A 41 18.56 5.72 -3.75
CA MET A 41 18.49 5.90 -2.30
C MET A 41 19.80 5.49 -1.60
N ASP A 42 20.33 4.30 -1.92
CA ASP A 42 21.51 3.72 -1.26
C ASP A 42 22.81 4.42 -1.65
N GLU A 43 23.07 4.60 -2.95
CA GLU A 43 24.35 5.14 -3.44
C GLU A 43 24.40 6.67 -3.31
N PHE A 44 23.24 7.35 -3.40
CA PHE A 44 23.16 8.81 -3.42
C PHE A 44 22.55 9.43 -2.16
N GLY A 45 22.05 8.61 -1.23
CA GLY A 45 21.47 9.08 0.03
C GLY A 45 20.14 9.82 -0.16
N LEU A 46 19.46 9.58 -1.28
CA LEU A 46 18.18 10.25 -1.57
C LEU A 46 17.06 9.62 -0.75
N THR A 47 16.14 10.45 -0.27
CA THR A 47 14.87 9.98 0.30
C THR A 47 13.90 9.58 -0.81
N GLN A 48 12.91 8.73 -0.50
CA GLN A 48 11.83 8.37 -1.44
C GLN A 48 11.15 9.62 -2.05
N HIS A 49 10.98 10.68 -1.27
CA HIS A 49 10.41 11.93 -1.75
C HIS A 49 11.32 12.64 -2.78
N GLN A 50 12.62 12.69 -2.50
CA GLN A 50 13.61 13.28 -3.42
C GLN A 50 13.76 12.48 -4.71
N VAL A 51 13.69 11.14 -4.64
CA VAL A 51 13.64 10.28 -5.83
C VAL A 51 12.40 10.60 -6.64
N ALA A 52 11.22 10.60 -6.02
CA ALA A 52 9.94 10.91 -6.67
C ALA A 52 9.96 12.25 -7.42
N MET A 53 10.51 13.29 -6.79
CA MET A 53 10.67 14.61 -7.43
C MET A 53 11.59 14.58 -8.66
N ARG A 54 12.71 13.84 -8.60
CA ARG A 54 13.67 13.74 -9.71
C ARG A 54 13.12 12.97 -10.91
N VAL A 55 12.33 11.93 -10.65
CA VAL A 55 11.76 11.06 -11.69
C VAL A 55 10.34 11.47 -12.12
N SER A 56 9.87 12.63 -11.65
CA SER A 56 8.51 13.13 -11.93
C SER A 56 7.39 12.14 -11.59
N ARG A 57 7.53 11.41 -10.48
CA ARG A 57 6.52 10.46 -9.96
C ARG A 57 5.99 10.92 -8.60
N SER A 58 4.90 10.31 -8.15
CA SER A 58 4.41 10.52 -6.80
C SER A 58 5.24 9.71 -5.79
N ARG A 59 5.38 10.22 -4.57
CA ARG A 59 6.06 9.47 -3.48
C ARG A 59 5.42 8.09 -3.24
N PRO A 60 4.07 7.93 -3.24
CA PRO A 60 3.45 6.61 -3.14
C PRO A 60 3.81 5.67 -4.29
N ALA A 61 3.98 6.17 -5.52
CA ALA A 61 4.41 5.33 -6.64
C ALA A 61 5.81 4.77 -6.41
N VAL A 62 6.78 5.61 -5.99
CA VAL A 62 8.14 5.15 -5.65
C VAL A 62 8.11 4.13 -4.52
N ALA A 63 7.36 4.39 -3.45
CA ALA A 63 7.21 3.45 -2.33
C ALA A 63 6.62 2.10 -2.78
N ASN A 64 5.63 2.14 -3.66
CA ASN A 64 4.99 0.95 -4.22
C ASN A 64 5.92 0.13 -5.11
N SER A 65 6.73 0.76 -5.96
CA SER A 65 7.75 0.05 -6.76
C SER A 65 8.78 -0.59 -5.83
N LEU A 66 9.29 0.12 -4.82
CA LEU A 66 10.27 -0.42 -3.87
C LEU A 66 9.75 -1.65 -3.11
N ARG A 67 8.44 -1.73 -2.81
CA ARG A 67 7.85 -2.91 -2.16
C ARG A 67 7.97 -4.18 -3.00
N LEU A 68 8.11 -4.07 -4.32
CA LEU A 68 8.28 -5.22 -5.21
C LEU A 68 9.60 -5.95 -4.95
N LEU A 69 10.65 -5.25 -4.50
CA LEU A 69 11.96 -5.84 -4.17
C LEU A 69 11.92 -6.73 -2.91
N HIS A 70 10.87 -6.62 -2.10
CA HIS A 70 10.66 -7.46 -0.92
C HIS A 70 9.84 -8.72 -1.21
N LEU A 71 9.38 -8.89 -2.45
CA LEU A 71 8.65 -10.08 -2.85
C LEU A 71 9.61 -11.28 -3.01
N PRO A 72 9.11 -12.51 -2.93
CA PRO A 72 9.90 -13.69 -3.26
C PRO A 72 10.43 -13.65 -4.68
N ASP A 73 11.63 -14.20 -4.90
CA ASP A 73 12.32 -14.23 -6.20
C ASP A 73 11.42 -14.79 -7.30
N ASP A 74 10.68 -15.87 -7.04
CA ASP A 74 9.75 -16.46 -8.00
C ASP A 74 8.65 -15.48 -8.44
N VAL A 75 8.14 -14.66 -7.53
CA VAL A 75 7.11 -13.65 -7.84
C VAL A 75 7.71 -12.47 -8.57
N GLN A 76 8.93 -12.05 -8.21
CA GLN A 76 9.66 -11.04 -8.97
C GLN A 76 9.88 -11.51 -10.42
N GLN A 77 10.25 -12.78 -10.61
CA GLN A 77 10.44 -13.35 -11.94
C GLN A 77 9.14 -13.35 -12.75
N MET A 78 7.99 -13.69 -12.14
CA MET A 78 6.69 -13.62 -12.82
C MET A 78 6.34 -12.19 -13.27
N ILE A 79 6.78 -11.16 -12.53
CA ILE A 79 6.62 -9.75 -12.91
C ILE A 79 7.60 -9.38 -14.04
N MET A 80 8.83 -9.86 -13.96
CA MET A 80 9.83 -9.68 -15.02
C MET A 80 9.36 -10.25 -16.36
N ASP A 81 8.76 -11.44 -16.33
CA ASP A 81 8.24 -12.15 -17.49
C ASP A 81 6.89 -11.56 -18.00
N GLY A 82 6.33 -10.58 -17.31
CA GLY A 82 5.04 -9.97 -17.64
C GLY A 82 3.82 -10.85 -17.36
N ARG A 83 4.00 -12.02 -16.73
CA ARG A 83 2.93 -12.94 -16.32
C ARG A 83 2.10 -12.36 -15.18
N LEU A 84 2.71 -11.53 -14.34
CA LEU A 84 2.10 -10.86 -13.21
C LEU A 84 2.31 -9.35 -13.30
N SER A 85 1.23 -8.56 -13.27
CA SER A 85 1.35 -7.10 -13.21
C SER A 85 1.81 -6.63 -11.83
N ALA A 86 2.43 -5.44 -11.76
CA ALA A 86 2.74 -4.77 -10.51
C ALA A 86 1.48 -4.49 -9.65
N GLY A 87 0.28 -4.42 -10.25
CA GLY A 87 -0.98 -4.33 -9.52
C GLY A 87 -1.31 -5.60 -8.74
N HIS A 88 -1.17 -6.78 -9.37
CA HIS A 88 -1.34 -8.06 -8.70
C HIS A 88 -0.34 -8.23 -7.56
N ALA A 89 0.92 -7.92 -7.84
CA ALA A 89 2.00 -8.02 -6.86
C ALA A 89 1.73 -7.16 -5.61
N ARG A 90 1.22 -5.93 -5.78
CA ARG A 90 0.83 -5.06 -4.66
C ARG A 90 -0.34 -5.59 -3.86
N ALA A 91 -1.33 -6.17 -4.51
CA ALA A 91 -2.46 -6.80 -3.83
C ALA A 91 -1.98 -7.98 -2.94
N LEU A 92 -1.05 -8.79 -3.45
CA LEU A 92 -0.51 -9.95 -2.74
C LEU A 92 0.49 -9.58 -1.63
N ALA A 93 1.24 -8.48 -1.80
CA ALA A 93 2.25 -8.01 -0.83
C ALA A 93 1.70 -7.68 0.56
N GLY A 94 0.38 -7.57 0.73
CA GLY A 94 -0.29 -7.32 2.01
C GLY A 94 -0.40 -8.54 2.94
N LEU A 95 -0.16 -9.76 2.43
CA LEU A 95 -0.47 -11.01 3.14
C LEU A 95 0.52 -11.39 4.26
N GLY A 96 1.72 -10.81 4.29
CA GLY A 96 2.74 -11.05 5.32
C GLY A 96 3.36 -12.45 5.36
N ASP A 97 2.69 -13.47 4.82
CA ASP A 97 3.17 -14.85 4.69
C ASP A 97 3.77 -15.11 3.30
N ARG A 98 5.05 -15.46 3.28
CA ARG A 98 5.82 -15.70 2.05
C ARG A 98 5.31 -16.90 1.24
N GLN A 99 4.98 -18.01 1.90
CA GLN A 99 4.53 -19.22 1.23
C GLN A 99 3.13 -19.04 0.65
N LEU A 100 2.25 -18.39 1.41
CA LEU A 100 0.90 -18.07 0.94
C LEU A 100 0.95 -17.12 -0.27
N LEU A 101 1.85 -16.13 -0.25
CA LEU A 101 2.04 -15.19 -1.35
C LEU A 101 2.45 -15.92 -2.64
N GLU A 102 3.44 -16.82 -2.58
CA GLU A 102 3.89 -17.61 -3.75
C GLU A 102 2.75 -18.46 -4.34
N GLN A 103 1.99 -19.16 -3.48
CA GLN A 103 0.87 -19.99 -3.92
C GLN A 103 -0.22 -19.17 -4.61
N LEU A 104 -0.58 -18.02 -4.04
CA LEU A 104 -1.60 -17.15 -4.61
C LEU A 104 -1.12 -16.44 -5.87
N ALA A 105 0.16 -16.10 -5.97
CA ALA A 105 0.74 -15.58 -7.21
C ALA A 105 0.63 -16.59 -8.36
N MET A 106 0.97 -17.86 -8.12
CA MET A 106 0.79 -18.93 -9.11
C MET A 106 -0.69 -19.06 -9.51
N ARG A 107 -1.60 -19.08 -8.53
CA ARG A 107 -3.03 -19.16 -8.78
C ARG A 107 -3.54 -18.00 -9.65
N VAL A 108 -3.12 -16.76 -9.38
CA VAL A 108 -3.49 -15.58 -10.17
C VAL A 108 -3.09 -15.74 -11.62
N VAL A 109 -1.89 -16.29 -11.88
CA VAL A 109 -1.38 -16.53 -13.23
C VAL A 109 -2.15 -17.66 -13.91
N ASP A 110 -2.35 -18.78 -13.22
CA ASP A 110 -3.01 -19.98 -13.78
C ASP A 110 -4.50 -19.73 -14.09
N GLU A 111 -5.19 -18.98 -13.24
CA GLU A 111 -6.61 -18.63 -13.41
C GLU A 111 -6.81 -17.36 -14.27
N GLY A 112 -5.73 -16.67 -14.67
CA GLY A 112 -5.80 -15.44 -15.45
C GLY A 112 -6.57 -14.32 -14.74
N MET A 113 -6.42 -14.21 -13.42
CA MET A 113 -7.20 -13.29 -12.60
C MET A 113 -6.86 -11.83 -12.91
N SER A 114 -7.85 -10.96 -12.82
CA SER A 114 -7.65 -9.51 -12.82
C SER A 114 -7.14 -9.00 -11.45
N VAL A 115 -6.60 -7.78 -11.45
CA VAL A 115 -6.16 -7.09 -10.21
C VAL A 115 -7.29 -7.01 -9.21
N ARG A 116 -8.51 -6.69 -9.66
CA ARG A 116 -9.69 -6.60 -8.80
C ARG A 116 -10.06 -7.95 -8.17
N GLN A 117 -10.03 -9.03 -8.95
CA GLN A 117 -10.29 -10.38 -8.42
C GLN A 117 -9.19 -10.81 -7.44
N THR A 118 -7.95 -10.42 -7.69
CA THR A 118 -6.82 -10.68 -6.79
C THR A 118 -7.00 -9.94 -5.46
N GLU A 119 -7.37 -8.66 -5.50
CA GLU A 119 -7.68 -7.86 -4.30
C GLU A 119 -8.84 -8.46 -3.50
N GLU A 120 -9.90 -8.94 -4.17
CA GLU A 120 -11.05 -9.58 -3.51
C GLU A 120 -10.66 -10.92 -2.87
N MET A 121 -9.85 -11.73 -3.56
CA MET A 121 -9.30 -12.97 -3.00
C MET A 121 -8.44 -12.70 -1.76
N VAL A 122 -7.54 -11.71 -1.84
CA VAL A 122 -6.72 -11.31 -0.68
C VAL A 122 -7.59 -10.78 0.46
N ARG A 123 -8.63 -9.99 0.16
CA ARG A 123 -9.55 -9.45 1.17
C ARG A 123 -10.36 -10.54 1.87
N THR A 124 -10.84 -11.54 1.14
CA THR A 124 -11.59 -12.67 1.71
C THR A 124 -10.71 -13.57 2.59
N LEU A 125 -9.42 -13.68 2.26
CA LEU A 125 -8.41 -14.30 3.12
C LEU A 125 -8.03 -13.39 4.31
N GLY A 126 -8.06 -12.07 4.10
CA GLY A 126 -7.70 -10.98 5.01
C GLY A 126 -8.81 -10.48 5.94
N ASP A 127 -9.96 -11.16 6.04
CA ASP A 127 -10.91 -10.97 7.16
C ASP A 127 -10.30 -11.40 8.53
N VAL A 128 -9.02 -11.78 8.49
CA VAL A 128 -8.02 -11.62 9.55
C VAL A 128 -6.94 -10.62 9.06
N SER A 129 -7.19 -9.31 9.21
CA SER A 129 -6.24 -8.17 9.29
C SER A 129 -6.44 -7.02 8.27
N VAL A 130 -7.10 -5.98 8.78
CA VAL A 130 -6.97 -4.52 8.55
C VAL A 130 -7.26 -3.96 7.13
N PRO A 131 -8.36 -3.19 6.95
CA PRO A 131 -8.61 -2.34 5.80
C PRO A 131 -7.98 -0.94 5.95
N ASP A 132 -7.39 -0.44 4.86
CA ASP A 132 -6.96 0.96 4.64
C ASP A 132 -8.19 1.83 4.24
N PRO A 133 -8.27 3.12 4.62
CA PRO A 133 -9.53 3.85 4.82
C PRO A 133 -10.04 4.67 3.63
N ASP A 134 -9.52 4.49 2.40
CA ASP A 134 -9.70 5.49 1.33
C ASP A 134 -10.54 5.05 0.12
N ARG A 135 -11.50 4.11 0.26
CA ARG A 135 -12.44 3.84 -0.84
C ARG A 135 -13.90 3.89 -0.41
N VAL A 136 -14.54 4.94 -0.90
CA VAL A 136 -15.96 5.22 -0.91
C VAL A 136 -16.68 4.07 -1.62
N ASP A 137 -17.47 3.31 -0.86
CA ASP A 137 -18.29 2.19 -1.32
C ASP A 137 -19.67 2.69 -1.78
N ASP A 138 -20.19 2.13 -2.88
CA ASP A 138 -21.64 1.98 -3.10
C ASP A 138 -22.05 0.55 -2.71
N PRO A 139 -23.17 0.33 -2.00
CA PRO A 139 -23.33 -0.86 -1.17
C PRO A 139 -24.07 -2.01 -1.89
N VAL A 140 -23.58 -3.23 -1.67
CA VAL A 140 -24.39 -4.45 -1.74
C VAL A 140 -24.44 -5.04 -0.33
N VAL A 141 -25.53 -4.75 0.38
CA VAL A 141 -25.76 -5.10 1.79
C VAL A 141 -26.07 -6.59 1.95
N LYS A 142 -25.43 -7.27 2.92
CA LYS A 142 -25.80 -8.62 3.37
C LYS A 142 -26.75 -8.55 4.59
N PRO A 143 -27.58 -9.59 4.84
CA PRO A 143 -28.70 -9.51 5.78
C PRO A 143 -28.35 -9.47 7.29
N GLN A 144 -27.09 -9.69 7.68
CA GLN A 144 -26.66 -9.57 9.08
C GLN A 144 -26.30 -8.11 9.47
N ASP A 145 -26.13 -7.23 8.48
CA ASP A 145 -25.70 -5.84 8.69
C ASP A 145 -26.85 -4.94 9.16
N ALA A 146 -28.11 -5.29 8.86
CA ALA A 146 -29.27 -4.44 9.13
C ALA A 146 -29.50 -4.14 10.63
N ALA A 147 -29.23 -5.12 11.51
CA ALA A 147 -29.43 -4.93 12.96
C ALA A 147 -28.31 -4.09 13.61
N PHE A 148 -27.12 -4.07 13.01
CA PHE A 148 -26.00 -3.23 13.49
C PHE A 148 -26.06 -1.83 12.90
N LEU A 149 -26.56 -1.69 11.68
CA LEU A 149 -26.76 -0.40 11.02
C LEU A 149 -27.72 0.50 11.82
N GLU A 150 -28.78 -0.06 12.42
CA GLU A 150 -29.69 0.71 13.28
C GLU A 150 -29.00 1.21 14.55
N VAL A 151 -28.13 0.39 15.17
CA VAL A 151 -27.34 0.79 16.35
C VAL A 151 -26.28 1.84 15.96
N GLU A 152 -25.63 1.67 14.81
CA GLU A 152 -24.69 2.65 14.27
C GLU A 152 -25.37 3.99 14.02
N GLN A 153 -26.56 4.01 13.42
CA GLN A 153 -27.33 5.23 13.17
C GLN A 153 -27.74 5.91 14.48
N ILE A 154 -28.33 5.18 15.44
CA ILE A 154 -28.75 5.75 16.73
C ILE A 154 -27.56 6.35 17.49
N LEU A 155 -26.41 5.66 17.49
CA LEU A 155 -25.22 6.15 18.17
C LEU A 155 -24.58 7.31 17.42
N SER A 156 -24.56 7.28 16.09
CA SER A 156 -24.03 8.37 15.27
C SER A 156 -24.85 9.65 15.44
N ASP A 157 -26.17 9.54 15.44
CA ASP A 157 -27.09 10.67 15.68
C ASP A 157 -26.94 11.23 17.10
N ARG A 158 -26.75 10.37 18.10
CA ARG A 158 -26.57 10.80 19.50
C ARG A 158 -25.21 11.45 19.75
N PHE A 159 -24.17 10.93 19.12
CA PHE A 159 -22.80 11.41 19.29
C PHE A 159 -22.41 12.50 18.29
N ASP A 160 -23.25 12.79 17.28
CA ASP A 160 -22.95 13.73 16.20
C ASP A 160 -21.59 13.44 15.55
N THR A 161 -21.27 12.16 15.38
CA THR A 161 -20.01 11.68 14.80
C THR A 161 -20.19 10.29 14.20
N THR A 162 -19.21 9.83 13.43
CA THR A 162 -19.25 8.51 12.80
C THR A 162 -19.03 7.41 13.83
N VAL A 163 -20.03 6.54 13.99
CA VAL A 163 -19.95 5.36 14.86
C VAL A 163 -20.04 4.10 14.02
N ARG A 164 -19.10 3.17 14.23
CA ARG A 164 -19.11 1.84 13.63
C ARG A 164 -19.22 0.76 14.70
N VAL A 165 -20.08 -0.21 14.50
CA VAL A 165 -20.33 -1.32 15.42
C VAL A 165 -19.91 -2.62 14.75
N HIS A 166 -18.83 -3.20 15.25
CA HIS A 166 -18.33 -4.48 14.80
C HIS A 166 -18.71 -5.58 15.80
N SER A 167 -19.24 -6.70 15.33
CA SER A 167 -19.52 -7.86 16.17
C SER A 167 -18.86 -9.12 15.61
N ARG A 168 -18.21 -9.91 16.48
CA ARG A 168 -17.63 -11.21 16.15
C ARG A 168 -18.10 -12.24 17.18
N GLY A 169 -19.12 -13.02 16.82
CA GLY A 169 -19.71 -14.03 17.70
C GLY A 169 -20.43 -13.38 18.90
N ARG A 170 -20.00 -13.68 20.14
CA ARG A 170 -20.58 -13.12 21.38
C ARG A 170 -19.90 -11.82 21.86
N LYS A 171 -18.89 -11.32 21.14
CA LYS A 171 -18.13 -10.11 21.52
C LYS A 171 -18.33 -9.03 20.45
N GLY A 172 -18.51 -7.78 20.89
CA GLY A 172 -18.63 -6.62 20.02
C GLY A 172 -17.60 -5.54 20.34
N ARG A 173 -17.35 -4.65 19.38
CA ARG A 173 -16.52 -3.45 19.48
C ARG A 173 -17.28 -2.31 18.83
N ILE A 174 -17.36 -1.18 19.52
CA ILE A 174 -17.88 0.08 18.97
C ILE A 174 -16.67 0.99 18.75
N VAL A 175 -16.55 1.56 17.55
CA VAL A 175 -15.51 2.53 17.17
C VAL A 175 -16.21 3.86 16.94
N VAL A 176 -15.77 4.89 17.66
CA VAL A 176 -16.29 6.25 17.53
C VAL A 176 -15.14 7.11 17.03
N GLU A 177 -15.31 7.74 15.88
CA GLU A 177 -14.33 8.69 15.35
C GLU A 177 -14.53 10.06 16.01
N PHE A 178 -13.46 10.84 16.16
CA PHE A 178 -13.53 12.21 16.67
C PHE A 178 -12.64 13.11 15.82
N ALA A 179 -13.07 14.35 15.59
CA ALA A 179 -12.35 15.28 14.73
C ALA A 179 -11.13 15.92 15.42
N ASP A 180 -11.27 16.23 16.71
CA ASP A 180 -10.25 16.91 17.51
C ASP A 180 -10.37 16.59 19.01
N GLN A 181 -9.52 17.22 19.81
CA GLN A 181 -9.47 16.97 21.26
C GLN A 181 -10.70 17.50 22.00
N ASP A 182 -11.36 18.55 21.49
CA ASP A 182 -12.59 19.10 22.09
C ASP A 182 -13.78 18.16 21.82
N ASP A 183 -13.82 17.56 20.63
CA ASP A 183 -14.79 16.54 20.23
C ASP A 183 -14.66 15.28 21.10
N LEU A 184 -13.42 14.83 21.37
CA LEU A 184 -13.17 13.73 22.31
C LEU A 184 -13.69 14.03 23.73
N GLN A 185 -13.54 15.26 24.22
CA GLN A 185 -14.06 15.65 25.54
C GLN A 185 -15.59 15.67 25.58
N ARG A 186 -16.23 16.18 24.51
CA ARG A 186 -17.69 16.16 24.34
C ARG A 186 -18.22 14.72 24.35
N LEU A 187 -17.60 13.82 23.58
CA LEU A 187 -17.96 12.40 23.53
C LEU A 187 -17.80 11.70 24.88
N PHE A 188 -16.71 12.00 25.60
CA PHE A 188 -16.50 11.48 26.95
C PHE A 188 -17.60 11.93 27.93
N GLY A 189 -18.03 13.19 27.84
CA GLY A 189 -19.15 13.71 28.62
C GLY A 189 -20.50 13.05 28.31
N LEU A 190 -20.73 12.66 27.04
CA LEU A 190 -21.95 11.96 26.62
C LEU A 190 -22.00 10.49 27.04
N LEU A 191 -20.83 9.86 27.25
CA LEU A 191 -20.68 8.48 27.71
C LEU A 191 -20.66 8.36 29.24
N GLY A 192 -20.20 9.40 29.94
CA GLY A 192 -19.98 9.44 31.39
C GLY A 192 -21.05 10.15 32.21
N GLY A 193 -22.30 10.18 31.73
CA GLY A 193 -23.47 10.68 32.49
C GLY A 193 -24.13 9.60 33.33
#